data_AF-A0A6G8AT56-F1
#
_entry.id   AF-A0A6G8AT56-F1
#
_cell.length_a   1.000
_cell.length_b   1.000
_cell.length_c   1.000
_cell.angle_alpha   90.00
_cell.angle_beta   90.00
_cell.angle_gamma   90.00
#
_symmetry.space_group_name_H-M   'P 1'
#
loop_
_entity.id
_entity.type
_entity.pdbx_description
1 polymer ?
#
loop_
_entity_poly.entity_id
_entity_poly.type
_entity_poly.pdbx_seq_one_letter_code
_entity_poly.pdbx_strand_id
1 'polypeptide(L)'
;MKKMILWLFWLSLPIFIIGFFLQTILIPTQDFNALSESDLLKIQQDVAINYPLGIFMLYGGLIVFAITGIFLIFYFLKSKIAFK
;
A
#
# COMPACT_ATOMS: atom_id res chain seq x y z
N MET A 1 -16.92 16.21 -6.36
CA MET A 1 -15.47 16.10 -6.07
C MET A 1 -15.16 15.63 -4.65
N LYS A 2 -15.60 16.31 -3.57
CA LYS A 2 -15.30 15.89 -2.18
C LYS A 2 -15.65 14.43 -1.86
N LYS A 3 -16.84 13.94 -2.25
CA LYS A 3 -17.27 12.54 -2.01
C LYS A 3 -16.34 11.52 -2.66
N MET A 4 -15.87 11.80 -3.88
CA MET A 4 -14.92 10.95 -4.60
C MET A 4 -13.55 10.92 -3.91
N ILE A 5 -13.04 12.07 -3.46
CA ILE A 5 -11.77 12.15 -2.73
C ILE A 5 -11.85 11.43 -1.38
N LEU A 6 -12.99 11.53 -0.69
CA LEU A 6 -13.22 10.78 0.55
C LEU A 6 -13.23 9.27 0.29
N TRP A 7 -13.82 8.82 -0.81
CA TRP A 7 -13.80 7.41 -1.20
C TRP A 7 -12.39 6.93 -1.54
N LEU A 8 -11.61 7.71 -2.30
CA LEU A 8 -10.19 7.42 -2.59
C LEU A 8 -9.34 7.38 -1.31
N PHE A 9 -9.58 8.28 -0.36
CA PHE A 9 -8.91 8.26 0.94
C PHE A 9 -9.16 6.94 1.67
N TRP A 10 -10.42 6.51 1.78
CA TRP A 10 -10.76 5.25 2.43
C TRP A 10 -10.27 4.01 1.68
N LEU A 11 -10.25 4.04 0.34
CA LEU A 11 -9.75 2.94 -0.49
C LEU A 11 -8.22 2.80 -0.39
N SER A 12 -7.50 3.90 -0.18
CA SER A 12 -6.04 3.88 -0.15
C SER A 12 -5.46 3.10 1.05
N LEU A 13 -6.18 3.05 2.18
CA LEU A 13 -5.80 2.31 3.38
C LEU A 13 -5.72 0.78 3.18
N PRO A 14 -6.76 0.07 2.70
CA PRO A 14 -6.66 -1.36 2.45
C PRO A 14 -5.63 -1.68 1.37
N ILE A 15 -5.46 -0.83 0.35
CA ILE A 15 -4.42 -1.02 -0.68
C ILE A 15 -3.02 -0.97 -0.06
N PHE A 16 -2.76 0.03 0.79
CA PHE A 16 -1.51 0.12 1.54
C PHE A 16 -1.27 -1.12 2.41
N ILE A 17 -2.28 -1.56 3.16
CA ILE A 17 -2.19 -2.73 4.04
C ILE A 17 -1.91 -4.00 3.25
N ILE A 18 -2.61 -4.24 2.13
CA ILE A 18 -2.37 -5.39 1.27
C ILE A 18 -0.95 -5.34 0.69
N GLY A 19 -0.50 -4.17 0.24
CA GLY A 19 0.87 -3.99 -0.24
C GLY A 19 1.94 -4.36 0.80
N PHE A 20 1.71 -4.00 2.06
CA PHE A 20 2.57 -4.38 3.18
C PHE A 20 2.63 -5.90 3.39
N PHE A 21 1.48 -6.58 3.35
CA PHE A 21 1.44 -8.04 3.49
C PHE A 21 2.08 -8.77 2.31
N LEU A 22 1.89 -8.27 1.08
CA LEU A 22 2.55 -8.80 -0.12
C LEU A 22 4.07 -8.66 -0.11
N GLN A 23 4.64 -7.74 0.67
CA GLN A 23 6.09 -7.70 0.84
C GLN A 23 6.57 -8.60 1.98
N THR A 24 5.83 -8.62 3.09
CA THR A 24 6.32 -9.20 4.34
C THR A 24 6.12 -10.71 4.45
N ILE A 25 5.06 -11.25 3.84
CA ILE A 25 4.76 -12.71 3.91
C ILE A 25 5.68 -13.50 2.98
N LEU A 26 6.25 -12.86 1.95
CA LEU A 26 6.98 -13.54 0.88
C LEU A 26 8.48 -13.63 1.08
N ILE A 27 9.05 -12.90 2.04
CA ILE A 27 10.47 -13.02 2.34
C ILE A 27 10.63 -14.17 3.34
N PRO A 28 11.19 -15.33 2.94
CA PRO A 28 11.41 -16.42 3.87
C PRO A 28 12.39 -15.95 4.95
N THR A 29 11.96 -16.07 6.21
CA THR A 29 12.81 -15.84 7.39
C THR A 29 13.70 -17.05 7.72
N GLN A 30 13.57 -18.13 6.94
CA GLN A 30 14.30 -19.38 7.08
C GLN A 30 15.63 -19.34 6.31
N ASP A 31 16.64 -20.04 6.83
CA ASP A 31 17.98 -20.10 6.26
C ASP A 31 17.94 -20.73 4.85
N PHE A 32 18.28 -19.95 3.82
CA PHE A 32 18.19 -20.36 2.41
C PHE A 32 19.02 -21.62 2.11
N ASN A 33 20.02 -21.92 2.93
CA ASN A 33 20.90 -23.07 2.81
C ASN A 33 20.21 -24.41 3.14
N ALA A 34 19.05 -24.39 3.79
CA ALA A 34 18.27 -25.58 4.12
C ALA A 34 17.19 -25.92 3.08
N LEU A 35 17.01 -25.07 2.05
CA LEU A 35 15.98 -25.24 1.03
C LEU A 35 16.50 -26.07 -0.15
N SER A 36 15.64 -26.96 -0.67
CA SER A 36 15.94 -27.65 -1.92
C SER A 36 15.90 -26.67 -3.10
N GLU A 37 16.62 -26.98 -4.17
CA GLU A 37 16.60 -26.17 -5.40
C GLU A 37 15.19 -25.98 -5.96
N SER A 38 14.33 -27.00 -5.84
CA SER A 38 12.93 -26.92 -6.26
C SER A 38 12.08 -25.98 -5.39
N ASP A 39 12.40 -25.87 -4.09
CA ASP A 39 11.67 -24.97 -3.19
C ASP A 39 12.13 -23.52 -3.39
N LEU A 40 13.43 -23.31 -3.63
CA LEU A 40 13.97 -22.00 -4.01
C LEU A 40 13.33 -21.46 -5.28
N LEU A 41 13.15 -22.31 -6.30
CA LEU A 41 12.57 -21.91 -7.58
C LEU A 41 11.09 -21.48 -7.43
N LYS A 42 10.31 -22.19 -6.59
CA LYS A 42 8.93 -21.82 -6.27
C LYS A 42 8.86 -20.48 -5.53
N ILE A 43 9.70 -20.30 -4.50
CA ILE A 43 9.76 -19.04 -3.73
C ILE A 43 10.14 -17.88 -4.65
N GLN A 44 11.11 -18.07 -5.55
CA GLN A 44 11.49 -17.04 -6.52
C GLN A 44 10.34 -16.65 -7.45
N GLN A 45 9.55 -17.62 -7.92
CA GLN A 45 8.37 -17.34 -8.75
C GLN A 45 7.30 -16.56 -7.99
N ASP A 46 7.02 -16.95 -6.74
CA ASP A 46 6.02 -16.28 -5.90
C ASP A 46 6.46 -14.86 -5.54
N VAL A 47 7.74 -14.65 -5.21
CA VAL A 47 8.33 -13.35 -4.89
C VAL A 47 8.36 -12.44 -6.12
N ALA A 48 8.66 -12.98 -7.31
CA ALA A 48 8.84 -12.19 -8.52
C ALA A 48 7.61 -11.36 -8.90
N ILE A 49 6.40 -11.85 -8.60
CA ILE A 49 5.15 -11.12 -8.86
C ILE A 49 4.72 -10.31 -7.63
N ASN A 50 4.72 -10.95 -6.47
CA ASN A 50 4.13 -10.33 -5.29
C ASN A 50 4.98 -9.19 -4.71
N TYR A 51 6.30 -9.25 -4.86
CA TYR A 51 7.19 -8.19 -4.38
C TYR A 51 7.01 -6.86 -5.14
N PRO A 52 7.07 -6.80 -6.48
CA PRO A 52 6.81 -5.54 -7.20
C PRO A 52 5.36 -5.07 -7.06
N LEU A 53 4.39 -5.99 -7.06
CA LEU A 53 3.00 -5.64 -6.81
C LEU A 53 2.82 -5.06 -5.40
N GLY A 54 3.46 -5.66 -4.40
CA GLY A 54 3.49 -5.18 -3.02
C GLY A 54 4.09 -3.78 -2.91
N ILE A 55 5.24 -3.51 -3.57
CA ILE A 55 5.82 -2.16 -3.67
C ILE A 55 4.81 -1.16 -4.25
N PHE A 56 4.20 -1.51 -5.39
CA PHE A 56 3.27 -0.60 -6.06
C PHE A 56 2.06 -0.29 -5.20
N MET A 57 1.45 -1.30 -4.59
CA MET A 57 0.29 -1.14 -3.70
C MET A 57 0.65 -0.40 -2.43
N LEU A 58 1.80 -0.70 -1.81
CA LEU A 58 2.26 -0.05 -0.59
C LEU A 58 2.48 1.45 -0.84
N TYR A 59 3.40 1.81 -1.74
CA TYR A 59 3.72 3.22 -1.97
C TYR A 59 2.61 3.97 -2.68
N GLY A 60 1.92 3.32 -3.63
CA GLY A 60 0.75 3.90 -4.31
C GLY A 60 -0.38 4.21 -3.33
N GLY A 61 -0.73 3.27 -2.46
CA GLY A 61 -1.71 3.46 -1.39
C GLY A 61 -1.30 4.60 -0.45
N LEU A 62 -0.05 4.62 0.00
CA LEU A 62 0.46 5.68 0.89
C LEU A 62 0.41 7.07 0.25
N ILE A 63 0.83 7.19 -1.01
CA ILE A 63 0.83 8.46 -1.75
C ILE A 63 -0.60 8.97 -1.93
N VAL A 64 -1.52 8.10 -2.36
CA VAL A 64 -2.94 8.47 -2.52
C VAL A 64 -3.54 8.89 -1.18
N PHE A 65 -3.25 8.16 -0.11
CA PHE A 65 -3.68 8.51 1.24
C PHE A 65 -3.20 9.91 1.66
N ALA A 66 -1.91 10.20 1.47
CA ALA A 66 -1.32 11.49 1.82
C ALA A 66 -1.94 12.65 1.03
N ILE A 67 -2.03 12.53 -0.30
CA ILE A 67 -2.55 13.59 -1.17
C ILE A 67 -4.03 13.86 -0.86
N THR A 68 -4.84 12.80 -0.75
CA THR A 68 -6.27 12.95 -0.47
C THR A 68 -6.53 13.45 0.96
N GLY A 69 -5.73 13.02 1.94
CA GLY A 69 -5.79 13.50 3.32
C GLY A 69 -5.46 14.98 3.42
N ILE A 70 -4.36 15.43 2.80
CA ILE A 70 -3.97 16.84 2.74
C ILE A 70 -5.09 17.67 2.11
N PHE A 71 -5.66 17.22 0.99
CA PHE A 71 -6.78 17.91 0.35
C PHE A 71 -7.99 18.06 1.28
N LEU A 72 -8.37 16.99 2.00
CA LEU A 72 -9.51 17.00 2.91
C LEU A 72 -9.28 17.94 4.10
N ILE A 73 -8.05 17.99 4.63
CA ILE A 73 -7.66 18.93 5.68
C ILE A 73 -7.79 20.37 5.20
N PHE A 74 -7.21 20.70 4.04
CA PHE A 74 -7.32 22.06 3.47
C PHE A 74 -8.77 22.46 3.20
N TYR A 75 -9.58 21.55 2.66
CA TYR A 75 -10.99 21.79 2.43
C TYR A 75 -11.73 22.09 3.74
N PHE A 76 -11.47 21.32 4.79
CA PHE A 76 -12.07 21.51 6.11
C PHE A 76 -11.67 22.86 6.72
N LEU A 77 -10.39 23.21 6.69
CA LEU A 77 -9.88 24.47 7.20
C LEU A 77 -10.48 25.67 6.46
N LYS A 78 -10.53 25.62 5.12
CA LYS A 78 -11.17 26.68 4.31
C LYS A 78 -12.64 26.86 4.68
N SER A 79 -13.37 25.75 4.88
CA SER A 79 -14.79 25.83 5.26
C SER A 79 -15.02 26.45 6.64
N LYS A 80 -14.09 26.26 7.58
CA LYS A 80 -14.12 26.87 8.91
C LYS A 80 -13.77 28.37 8.88
N ILE A 81 -12.83 28.77 8.02
CA ILE A 81 -12.41 30.17 7.87
C ILE A 81 -13.49 30.99 7.17
N ALA A 82 -14.15 30.45 6.15
CA ALA A 82 -15.20 31.16 5.41
C ALA A 82 -16.52 31.35 6.17
N PHE A 83 -16.70 30.68 7.32
CA PHE A 83 -17.89 30.78 8.17
C PHE A 83 -17.67 31.69 9.40
N LYS A 84 -16.50 32.32 9.51
CA LYS A 84 -16.13 33.27 10.55
C LYS A 84 -16.11 34.68 9.98
#